data_AF-A0A9W6ZE99-F1
#
_entry.id   AF-A0A9W6ZE99-F1
#
_cell.length_a   1.000
_cell.length_b   1.000
_cell.length_c   1.000
_cell.angle_alpha   90.00
_cell.angle_beta   90.00
_cell.angle_gamma   90.00
#
_symmetry.space_group_name_H-M   'P 1'
#
loop_
_entity.id
_entity.type
_entity.pdbx_description
1 polymer ?
#
loop_
_entity_poly.entity_id
_entity_poly.type
_entity_poly.pdbx_seq_one_letter_code
_entity_poly.pdbx_strand_id
1 'polypeptide(L)'
;MRSTTSLNTLNHDHSSSSSSRSSSSIHEIQFQSKIDKLCSYSDYDLIHLQKDSHVNLFKGARAAATEPLVLRAFSVLYEDMSVLRLGGNMMFNYLTARGEESKKRVDAEREQLSKQLNKDITEEEFVEKLSVFNAIDVNKDSVLSREELAEALSNTLKVFNTDVDTFLKNYQPQSQPTSSSPEIHCAEIECSIEFDEFIVALLEAIEATKGTITLNELATMSSNSISTTTVSSINAECNKAERYDAMLSQVRLWESAGLTAEGRSGDILRGTISGASNPEIVEALKIAYTSYSALRLAGDLIFKLLRTVMNRRIKS
;
A
#
# COMPACT_ATOMS: atom_id res chain seq x y z
N MET A 1 -15.48 16.19 -51.61
CA MET A 1 -14.34 15.45 -52.18
C MET A 1 -13.87 14.45 -51.14
N ARG A 2 -14.13 13.15 -51.34
CA ARG A 2 -13.75 12.07 -50.42
C ARG A 2 -12.48 11.43 -50.99
N SER A 3 -11.37 11.50 -50.26
CA SER A 3 -10.13 10.82 -50.60
C SER A 3 -10.10 9.45 -49.93
N THR A 4 -10.09 8.41 -50.74
CA THR A 4 -9.89 7.02 -50.34
C THR A 4 -8.39 6.71 -50.41
N THR A 5 -7.76 6.48 -49.25
CA THR A 5 -6.36 6.05 -49.17
C THR A 5 -6.31 4.54 -49.05
N SER A 6 -5.82 3.87 -50.09
CA SER A 6 -5.51 2.44 -50.12
C SER A 6 -4.29 2.13 -49.25
N LEU A 7 -4.44 1.19 -48.31
CA LEU A 7 -3.35 0.61 -47.54
C LEU A 7 -2.83 -0.64 -48.25
N ASN A 8 -1.56 -0.60 -48.67
CA ASN A 8 -0.81 -1.72 -49.21
C ASN A 8 -0.34 -2.64 -48.08
N THR A 9 -0.66 -3.93 -48.20
CA THR A 9 -0.22 -5.01 -47.33
C THR A 9 1.20 -5.45 -47.74
N LEU A 10 2.20 -5.13 -46.91
CA LEU A 10 3.56 -5.66 -47.04
C LEU A 10 3.65 -6.97 -46.23
N ASN A 11 3.77 -8.09 -46.94
CA ASN A 11 4.11 -9.39 -46.37
C ASN A 11 5.57 -9.37 -45.88
N HIS A 12 5.76 -9.51 -44.57
CA HIS A 12 7.06 -9.77 -43.97
C HIS A 12 7.29 -11.28 -43.85
N ASP A 13 8.36 -11.74 -44.48
CA ASP A 13 8.91 -13.09 -44.31
C ASP A 13 9.24 -13.38 -42.84
N HIS A 14 8.50 -14.31 -42.24
CA HIS A 14 8.78 -14.87 -40.94
C HIS A 14 9.99 -15.80 -41.02
N SER A 15 11.18 -15.23 -40.77
CA SER A 15 12.37 -16.00 -40.44
C SER A 15 12.21 -16.60 -39.04
N SER A 16 11.82 -17.87 -39.00
CA SER A 16 11.67 -18.73 -37.83
C SER A 16 13.02 -18.94 -37.13
N SER A 17 13.49 -17.94 -36.38
CA SER A 17 14.61 -18.13 -35.46
C SER A 17 14.14 -19.03 -34.30
N SER A 18 14.61 -20.27 -34.33
CA SER A 18 14.44 -21.27 -33.27
C SER A 18 15.19 -20.82 -32.02
N SER A 19 14.60 -19.85 -31.32
CA SER A 19 15.05 -19.40 -30.01
C SER A 19 14.94 -20.58 -29.04
N SER A 20 16.08 -21.17 -28.71
CA SER A 20 16.21 -22.18 -27.67
C SER A 20 15.69 -21.58 -26.36
N ARG A 21 14.43 -21.87 -26.01
CA ARG A 21 13.83 -21.45 -24.76
C ARG A 21 14.63 -22.11 -23.64
N SER A 22 15.53 -21.36 -23.01
CA SER A 22 16.16 -21.77 -21.76
C SER A 22 15.03 -22.04 -20.78
N SER A 23 14.89 -23.28 -20.32
CA SER A 23 13.89 -23.63 -19.32
C SER A 23 14.18 -22.82 -18.05
N SER A 24 13.27 -21.92 -17.67
CA SER A 24 13.37 -21.18 -16.42
C SER A 24 13.55 -22.14 -15.25
N SER A 25 14.37 -21.76 -14.27
CA SER A 25 14.61 -22.62 -13.11
C SER A 25 13.38 -22.67 -12.20
N ILE A 26 13.24 -23.74 -11.41
CA ILE A 26 12.11 -23.92 -10.49
C ILE A 26 12.03 -22.74 -9.50
N HIS A 27 13.18 -22.22 -9.06
CA HIS A 27 13.22 -21.10 -8.12
C HIS A 27 12.82 -19.78 -8.76
N GLU A 28 13.17 -19.56 -10.03
CA GLU A 28 12.73 -18.38 -10.79
C GLU A 28 11.21 -18.40 -10.97
N ILE A 29 10.62 -19.53 -11.34
CA ILE A 29 9.16 -19.70 -11.48
C ILE A 29 8.45 -19.44 -10.14
N GLN A 30 8.98 -19.98 -9.04
CA GLN A 30 8.43 -19.77 -7.70
C GLN A 30 8.50 -18.30 -7.27
N PHE A 31 9.61 -17.62 -7.55
CA PHE A 31 9.78 -16.21 -7.25
C PHE A 31 8.78 -15.36 -8.04
N GLN A 32 8.65 -15.61 -9.35
CA GLN A 32 7.70 -14.90 -10.20
C GLN A 32 6.25 -15.07 -9.70
N SER A 33 5.83 -16.30 -9.41
CA SER A 33 4.49 -16.56 -8.88
C SER A 33 4.20 -15.80 -7.57
N LYS A 34 5.21 -15.63 -6.71
CA LYS A 34 5.08 -14.86 -5.47
C LYS A 34 4.95 -13.37 -5.72
N ILE A 35 5.75 -12.83 -6.64
CA ILE A 35 5.65 -11.42 -7.05
C ILE A 35 4.30 -11.15 -7.70
N ASP A 36 3.86 -11.99 -8.63
CA ASP A 36 2.56 -11.85 -9.29
C ASP A 36 1.41 -11.84 -8.28
N LYS A 37 1.47 -12.73 -7.27
CA LYS A 37 0.49 -12.77 -6.19
C LYS A 37 0.50 -11.47 -5.37
N LEU A 38 1.66 -10.94 -4.97
CA LEU A 38 1.70 -9.63 -4.28
C LEU A 38 1.21 -8.48 -5.17
N CYS A 39 1.48 -8.53 -6.48
CA CYS A 39 1.03 -7.50 -7.42
C CYS A 39 -0.47 -7.59 -7.75
N SER A 40 -1.11 -8.72 -7.44
CA SER A 40 -2.54 -8.92 -7.68
C SER A 40 -3.45 -8.13 -6.74
N TYR A 41 -2.91 -7.57 -5.65
CA TYR A 41 -3.66 -6.74 -4.72
C TYR A 41 -3.70 -5.29 -5.21
N SER A 42 -4.91 -4.77 -5.37
CA SER A 42 -5.15 -3.35 -5.68
C SER A 42 -4.95 -2.47 -4.44
N ASP A 43 -4.95 -1.16 -4.61
CA ASP A 43 -4.93 -0.24 -3.45
C ASP A 43 -6.20 -0.39 -2.60
N TYR A 44 -7.33 -0.70 -3.24
CA TYR A 44 -8.59 -1.03 -2.58
C TYR A 44 -8.45 -2.27 -1.69
N ASP A 45 -7.83 -3.35 -2.18
CA ASP A 45 -7.65 -4.59 -1.41
C ASP A 45 -6.83 -4.39 -0.12
N LEU A 46 -6.01 -3.33 -0.07
CA LEU A 46 -5.03 -3.08 0.98
C LEU A 46 -5.46 -2.00 1.99
N ILE A 47 -6.67 -1.44 1.86
CA ILE A 47 -7.09 -0.25 2.62
C ILE A 47 -7.21 -0.49 4.14
N HIS A 48 -7.49 -1.74 4.58
CA HIS A 48 -7.52 -2.09 6.01
C HIS A 48 -6.15 -2.53 6.56
N LEU A 49 -5.06 -2.40 5.80
CA LEU A 49 -3.74 -2.63 6.35
C LEU A 49 -3.37 -1.49 7.29
N GLN A 50 -3.53 -1.72 8.60
CA GLN A 50 -3.24 -0.78 9.68
C GLN A 50 -1.84 -0.15 9.66
N LYS A 51 -0.86 -0.81 9.02
CA LYS A 51 0.52 -0.33 8.97
C LYS A 51 0.88 0.13 7.58
N ASP A 52 1.17 1.43 7.46
CA ASP A 52 1.70 2.05 6.23
C ASP A 52 2.93 1.30 5.71
N SER A 53 3.73 0.72 6.61
CA SER A 53 4.89 -0.10 6.24
C SER A 53 4.52 -1.33 5.40
N HIS A 54 3.38 -1.98 5.66
CA HIS A 54 2.95 -3.12 4.84
C HIS A 54 2.47 -2.65 3.46
N VAL A 55 1.68 -1.57 3.41
CA VAL A 55 1.21 -0.99 2.14
C VAL A 55 2.40 -0.61 1.25
N ASN A 56 3.43 0.02 1.84
CA ASN A 56 4.65 0.37 1.11
C ASN A 56 5.42 -0.86 0.61
N LEU A 57 5.39 -2.00 1.31
CA LEU A 57 5.97 -3.26 0.81
C LEU A 57 5.23 -3.77 -0.44
N PHE A 58 3.90 -3.67 -0.49
CA PHE A 58 3.12 -4.02 -1.69
C PHE A 58 3.40 -3.06 -2.86
N LYS A 59 3.45 -1.75 -2.59
CA LYS A 59 3.82 -0.73 -3.58
C LYS A 59 5.20 -1.00 -4.18
N GLY A 60 6.21 -1.19 -3.34
CA GLY A 60 7.56 -1.51 -3.81
C GLY A 60 7.66 -2.84 -4.56
N ALA A 61 6.84 -3.86 -4.21
CA ALA A 61 6.77 -5.10 -4.98
C ALA A 61 6.23 -4.86 -6.40
N ARG A 62 5.16 -4.05 -6.56
CA ARG A 62 4.62 -3.66 -7.87
C ARG A 62 5.62 -2.84 -8.67
N ALA A 63 6.27 -1.86 -8.05
CA ALA A 63 7.33 -1.08 -8.68
C ALA A 63 8.49 -1.97 -9.17
N ALA A 64 8.94 -2.92 -8.33
CA ALA A 64 9.99 -3.87 -8.70
C ALA A 64 9.56 -4.80 -9.85
N ALA A 65 8.29 -5.21 -9.91
CA ALA A 65 7.75 -6.02 -10.99
C ALA A 65 7.71 -5.28 -12.34
N THR A 66 7.56 -3.95 -12.31
CA THR A 66 7.61 -3.10 -13.52
C THR A 66 9.03 -2.79 -14.00
N GLU A 67 10.06 -3.09 -13.20
CA GLU A 67 11.47 -2.80 -13.49
C GLU A 67 12.24 -4.09 -13.85
N PRO A 68 12.47 -4.41 -15.14
CA PRO A 68 13.01 -5.71 -15.54
C PRO A 68 14.40 -6.02 -14.97
N LEU A 69 15.24 -4.99 -14.80
CA LEU A 69 16.57 -5.15 -14.21
C LEU A 69 16.50 -5.51 -12.72
N VAL A 70 15.56 -4.91 -11.99
CA VAL A 70 15.32 -5.18 -10.58
C VAL A 70 14.77 -6.60 -10.42
N LEU A 71 13.75 -6.94 -11.19
CA LEU A 71 13.15 -8.28 -11.18
C LEU A 71 14.19 -9.36 -11.50
N ARG A 72 15.02 -9.14 -12.52
CA ARG A 72 16.11 -10.04 -12.88
C ARG A 72 17.11 -10.21 -11.75
N ALA A 73 17.53 -9.12 -11.10
CA ALA A 73 18.45 -9.19 -9.97
C ALA A 73 17.86 -9.99 -8.81
N PHE A 74 16.59 -9.78 -8.46
CA PHE A 74 15.94 -10.57 -7.42
C PHE A 74 15.79 -12.05 -7.80
N SER A 75 15.44 -12.38 -9.05
CA SER A 75 15.40 -13.78 -9.51
C SER A 75 16.75 -14.47 -9.35
N VAL A 76 17.83 -13.79 -9.76
CA VAL A 76 19.21 -14.29 -9.62
C VAL A 76 19.56 -14.51 -8.14
N LEU A 77 19.28 -13.53 -7.28
CA LEU A 77 19.55 -13.62 -5.85
C LEU A 77 18.71 -14.72 -5.18
N TYR A 78 17.45 -14.86 -5.55
CA TYR A 78 16.55 -15.86 -5.02
C TYR A 78 16.98 -17.28 -5.45
N GLU A 79 17.50 -17.45 -6.67
CA GLU A 79 18.08 -18.71 -7.12
C GLU A 79 19.39 -19.06 -6.40
N ASP A 80 20.27 -18.07 -6.15
CA ASP A 80 21.61 -18.33 -5.62
C ASP A 80 21.68 -18.39 -4.09
N MET A 81 20.82 -17.64 -3.39
CA MET A 81 20.97 -17.39 -1.96
C MET A 81 19.85 -18.05 -1.15
N SER A 82 20.15 -19.20 -0.55
CA SER A 82 19.20 -19.95 0.29
C SER A 82 18.66 -19.14 1.48
N VAL A 83 19.51 -18.32 2.12
CA VAL A 83 19.11 -17.43 3.23
C VAL A 83 18.08 -16.40 2.76
N LEU A 84 18.26 -15.84 1.56
CA LEU A 84 17.30 -14.92 0.97
C LEU A 84 15.98 -15.64 0.64
N ARG A 85 16.03 -16.86 0.10
CA ARG A 85 14.81 -17.65 -0.13
C ARG A 85 14.04 -17.88 1.15
N LEU A 86 14.71 -18.26 2.23
CA LEU A 86 14.06 -18.52 3.51
C LEU A 86 13.38 -17.26 4.05
N GLY A 87 14.13 -16.16 4.17
CA GLY A 87 13.59 -14.89 4.66
C GLY A 87 12.50 -14.31 3.73
N GLY A 88 12.71 -14.40 2.42
CA GLY A 88 11.76 -13.99 1.40
C GLY A 88 10.46 -14.79 1.48
N ASN A 89 10.54 -16.12 1.61
CA ASN A 89 9.35 -16.97 1.74
C ASN A 89 8.52 -16.64 2.96
N MET A 90 9.16 -16.40 4.10
CA MET A 90 8.47 -15.97 5.32
C MET A 90 7.74 -14.63 5.11
N MET A 91 8.42 -13.66 4.49
CA MET A 91 7.82 -12.36 4.16
C MET A 91 6.65 -12.51 3.19
N PHE A 92 6.83 -13.23 2.07
CA PHE A 92 5.78 -13.43 1.08
C PHE A 92 4.54 -14.06 1.68
N ASN A 93 4.71 -15.13 2.48
CA ASN A 93 3.57 -15.79 3.12
C ASN A 93 2.87 -14.85 4.11
N TYR A 94 3.63 -14.08 4.88
CA TYR A 94 3.09 -13.11 5.82
C TYR A 94 2.31 -11.99 5.11
N LEU A 95 2.89 -11.34 4.10
CA LEU A 95 2.24 -10.28 3.34
C LEU A 95 1.00 -10.81 2.60
N THR A 96 1.09 -11.97 1.94
CA THR A 96 -0.06 -12.59 1.28
C THR A 96 -1.21 -12.84 2.26
N ALA A 97 -0.93 -13.40 3.45
CA ALA A 97 -1.96 -13.61 4.46
C ALA A 97 -2.61 -12.29 4.90
N ARG A 98 -1.83 -11.21 5.08
CA ARG A 98 -2.35 -9.88 5.41
C ARG A 98 -3.15 -9.25 4.28
N GLY A 99 -2.72 -9.41 3.03
CA GLY A 99 -3.46 -8.95 1.87
C GLY A 99 -4.79 -9.69 1.71
N GLU A 100 -4.82 -11.01 1.93
CA GLU A 100 -6.07 -11.78 1.91
C GLU A 100 -7.02 -11.43 3.05
N GLU A 101 -6.49 -11.20 4.24
CA GLU A 101 -7.27 -10.74 5.39
C GLU A 101 -7.89 -9.36 5.11
N SER A 102 -7.08 -8.41 4.63
CA SER A 102 -7.54 -7.07 4.25
C SER A 102 -8.62 -7.15 3.18
N LYS A 103 -8.35 -7.80 2.04
CA LYS A 103 -9.32 -7.97 0.94
C LYS A 103 -10.66 -8.53 1.41
N LYS A 104 -10.65 -9.59 2.25
CA LYS A 104 -11.88 -10.18 2.80
C LYS A 104 -12.69 -9.20 3.64
N ARG A 105 -12.01 -8.34 4.43
CA ARG A 105 -12.69 -7.32 5.25
C ARG A 105 -13.33 -6.26 4.35
N VAL A 106 -12.58 -5.73 3.37
CA VAL A 106 -13.11 -4.72 2.44
C VAL A 106 -14.32 -5.26 1.68
N ASP A 107 -14.23 -6.50 1.19
CA ASP A 107 -15.34 -7.14 0.47
C ASP A 107 -16.58 -7.33 1.36
N ALA A 108 -16.39 -7.70 2.63
CA ALA A 108 -17.48 -7.86 3.59
C ALA A 108 -18.13 -6.53 3.97
N GLU A 109 -17.34 -5.48 4.24
CA GLU A 109 -17.83 -4.14 4.56
C GLU A 109 -18.57 -3.53 3.37
N ARG A 110 -18.04 -3.68 2.16
CA ARG A 110 -18.73 -3.23 0.94
C ARG A 110 -20.06 -3.96 0.74
N GLU A 111 -20.11 -5.26 0.99
CA GLU A 111 -21.35 -6.04 0.90
C GLU A 111 -22.37 -5.60 1.97
N GLN A 112 -21.92 -5.33 3.20
CA GLN A 112 -22.76 -4.83 4.28
C GLN A 112 -23.33 -3.45 3.95
N LEU A 113 -22.49 -2.53 3.49
CA LEU A 113 -22.91 -1.20 3.09
C LEU A 113 -23.87 -1.23 1.89
N SER A 114 -23.64 -2.12 0.91
CA SER A 114 -24.55 -2.34 -0.22
C SER A 114 -25.95 -2.78 0.24
N LYS A 115 -26.01 -3.70 1.23
CA LYS A 115 -27.27 -4.15 1.83
C LYS A 115 -27.99 -3.05 2.58
N GLN A 116 -27.27 -2.25 3.37
CA GLN A 116 -27.85 -1.14 4.13
C GLN A 116 -28.43 -0.06 3.21
N LEU A 117 -27.72 0.27 2.12
CA LEU A 117 -28.16 1.27 1.15
C LEU A 117 -29.15 0.73 0.12
N ASN A 118 -29.40 -0.58 0.09
CA ASN A 118 -30.18 -1.26 -0.96
C ASN A 118 -29.74 -0.84 -2.38
N LYS A 119 -28.42 -0.69 -2.58
CA LYS A 119 -27.77 -0.23 -3.81
C LYS A 119 -26.42 -0.91 -3.95
N ASP A 120 -26.12 -1.47 -5.12
CA ASP A 120 -24.78 -1.97 -5.42
C ASP A 120 -23.75 -0.83 -5.41
N ILE A 121 -22.69 -1.02 -4.62
CA ILE A 121 -21.60 -0.06 -4.44
C ILE A 121 -20.40 -0.53 -5.24
N THR A 122 -19.90 0.32 -6.14
CA THR A 122 -18.67 0.02 -6.89
C THR A 122 -17.43 0.16 -6.01
N GLU A 123 -16.29 -0.39 -6.45
CA GLU A 123 -15.04 -0.24 -5.71
C GLU A 123 -14.65 1.24 -5.58
N GLU A 124 -14.81 2.03 -6.65
CA GLU A 124 -14.50 3.46 -6.66
C GLU A 124 -15.39 4.23 -5.68
N GLU A 125 -16.70 3.94 -5.69
CA GLU A 125 -17.65 4.55 -4.77
C GLU A 125 -17.34 4.22 -3.30
N PHE A 126 -16.80 3.03 -3.02
CA PHE A 126 -16.40 2.62 -1.68
C PHE A 126 -15.11 3.32 -1.24
N VAL A 127 -14.10 3.40 -2.12
CA VAL A 127 -12.85 4.11 -1.84
C VAL A 127 -13.09 5.59 -1.54
N GLU A 128 -14.00 6.24 -2.29
CA GLU A 128 -14.36 7.64 -2.03
C GLU A 128 -14.95 7.83 -0.63
N LYS A 129 -15.88 6.95 -0.24
CA LYS A 129 -16.51 6.96 1.09
C LYS A 129 -15.50 6.71 2.20
N LEU A 130 -14.63 5.72 2.03
CA LEU A 130 -13.59 5.39 3.01
C LEU A 130 -12.52 6.47 3.13
N SER A 131 -12.22 7.19 2.05
CA SER A 131 -11.34 8.37 2.07
C SER A 131 -11.91 9.49 2.96
N VAL A 132 -13.22 9.74 2.88
CA VAL A 132 -13.90 10.72 3.76
C VAL A 132 -13.81 10.28 5.22
N PHE A 133 -14.09 9.00 5.51
CA PHE A 133 -13.99 8.46 6.86
C PHE A 133 -12.58 8.58 7.44
N ASN A 134 -11.56 8.14 6.70
CA ASN A 134 -10.16 8.20 7.14
C ASN A 134 -9.63 9.63 7.29
N ALA A 135 -10.21 10.61 6.62
CA ALA A 135 -9.88 12.02 6.81
C ALA A 135 -10.41 12.58 8.14
N ILE A 136 -11.37 11.90 8.76
CA ILE A 136 -11.97 12.25 10.05
C ILE A 136 -11.38 11.38 11.17
N ASP A 137 -11.12 10.10 10.91
CA ASP A 137 -10.46 9.16 11.82
C ASP A 137 -8.97 9.47 11.98
N VAL A 138 -8.66 10.47 12.82
CA VAL A 138 -7.29 10.96 13.04
C VAL A 138 -6.44 9.88 13.71
N ASN A 139 -7.04 9.12 14.63
CA ASN A 139 -6.32 8.13 15.43
C ASN A 139 -6.15 6.77 14.71
N LYS A 140 -6.90 6.53 13.61
CA LYS A 140 -6.91 5.32 12.78
C LYS A 140 -7.36 4.05 13.52
N ASP A 141 -8.25 4.17 14.50
CA ASP A 141 -8.82 3.04 15.24
C ASP A 141 -10.06 2.43 14.57
N SER A 142 -10.47 2.97 13.41
CA SER A 142 -11.64 2.56 12.64
C SER A 142 -12.98 2.90 13.29
N VAL A 143 -12.99 3.83 14.26
CA VAL A 143 -14.19 4.31 14.92
C VAL A 143 -14.09 5.83 15.08
N LEU A 144 -15.13 6.57 14.67
CA LEU A 144 -15.11 8.02 14.86
C LEU A 144 -15.60 8.38 16.25
N SER A 145 -14.70 8.99 17.03
CA SER A 145 -15.05 9.62 18.30
C SER A 145 -15.87 10.89 18.08
N ARG A 146 -16.58 11.31 19.14
CA ARG A 146 -17.31 12.58 19.16
C ARG A 146 -16.38 13.76 18.90
N GLU A 147 -15.18 13.72 19.45
CA GLU A 147 -14.15 14.75 19.31
C GLU A 147 -13.67 14.87 17.85
N GLU A 148 -13.39 13.74 17.20
CA GLU A 148 -12.99 13.71 15.78
C GLU A 148 -14.10 14.25 14.86
N LEU A 149 -15.36 13.87 15.11
CA LEU A 149 -16.51 14.39 14.37
C LEU A 149 -16.70 15.89 14.61
N ALA A 150 -16.55 16.35 15.84
CA ALA A 150 -16.67 17.77 16.17
C ALA A 150 -15.57 18.60 15.51
N GLU A 151 -14.34 18.11 15.53
CA GLU A 151 -13.20 18.79 14.91
C GLU A 151 -13.34 18.83 13.38
N ALA A 152 -13.57 17.68 12.74
CA ALA A 152 -13.56 17.59 11.28
C ALA A 152 -14.87 18.09 10.63
N LEU A 153 -16.03 17.84 11.26
CA LEU A 153 -17.34 18.09 10.63
C LEU A 153 -18.12 19.25 11.21
N SER A 154 -17.64 19.98 12.23
CA SER A 154 -18.44 21.08 12.84
C SER A 154 -18.94 22.12 11.83
N ASN A 155 -18.17 22.44 10.79
CA ASN A 155 -18.60 23.38 9.75
C ASN A 155 -19.57 22.73 8.77
N THR A 156 -19.37 21.46 8.45
CA THR A 156 -20.19 20.68 7.54
C THR A 156 -21.57 20.37 8.13
N LEU A 157 -21.63 19.96 9.41
CA LEU A 157 -22.88 19.67 10.14
C LEU A 157 -23.77 20.92 10.26
N LYS A 158 -23.19 22.12 10.35
CA LYS A 158 -23.96 23.37 10.27
C LYS A 158 -24.70 23.51 8.95
N VAL A 159 -24.14 23.04 7.84
CA VAL A 159 -24.83 23.05 6.54
C VAL A 159 -26.00 22.08 6.52
N PHE A 160 -25.86 20.94 7.21
CA PHE A 160 -26.96 19.98 7.45
C PHE A 160 -27.98 20.47 8.49
N ASN A 161 -27.79 21.66 9.07
CA ASN A 161 -28.61 22.20 10.17
C ASN A 161 -28.73 21.20 11.35
N THR A 162 -27.65 20.49 11.64
CA THR A 162 -27.53 19.53 12.75
C THR A 162 -26.27 19.82 13.56
N ASP A 163 -26.22 19.33 14.79
CA ASP A 163 -25.01 19.29 15.62
C ASP A 163 -24.50 17.85 15.77
N VAL A 164 -23.28 17.68 16.29
CA VAL A 164 -22.63 16.36 16.43
C VAL A 164 -23.45 15.44 17.34
N ASP A 165 -24.02 15.96 18.42
CA ASP A 165 -24.78 15.16 19.38
C ASP A 165 -26.10 14.69 18.78
N THR A 166 -26.77 15.56 18.02
CA THR A 166 -27.98 15.24 17.28
C THR A 166 -27.69 14.24 16.16
N PHE A 167 -26.56 14.40 15.45
CA PHE A 167 -26.10 13.45 14.43
C PHE A 167 -25.88 12.07 15.05
N LEU A 168 -25.06 11.96 16.09
CA LEU A 168 -24.78 10.68 16.75
C LEU A 168 -26.05 10.02 17.35
N LYS A 169 -26.97 10.81 17.92
CA LYS A 169 -28.22 10.28 18.48
C LYS A 169 -29.16 9.70 17.44
N ASN A 170 -29.22 10.29 16.25
CA ASN A 170 -30.10 9.80 15.18
C ASN A 170 -29.62 8.47 14.60
N TYR A 171 -28.33 8.17 14.76
CA TYR A 171 -27.67 7.03 14.12
C TYR A 171 -27.11 6.01 15.10
N GLN A 172 -27.40 6.14 16.39
CA GLN A 172 -27.11 5.05 17.33
C GLN A 172 -27.89 3.80 16.92
N PRO A 173 -27.21 2.65 16.76
CA PRO A 173 -27.87 1.43 16.35
C PRO A 173 -28.95 1.06 17.37
N GLN A 174 -30.20 0.93 16.91
CA GLN A 174 -31.35 0.51 17.74
C GLN A 174 -31.19 -0.90 18.33
N SER A 175 -30.05 -1.56 18.09
CA SER A 175 -29.77 -2.93 18.47
C SER A 175 -29.21 -3.10 19.88
N GLN A 176 -29.09 -2.03 20.70
CA GLN A 176 -28.84 -2.26 22.12
C GLN A 176 -30.07 -2.94 22.75
N PRO A 177 -29.95 -4.21 23.21
CA PRO A 177 -31.05 -4.88 23.88
C PRO A 177 -31.39 -4.05 25.11
N THR A 178 -32.67 -3.72 25.22
CA THR A 178 -33.28 -3.06 26.38
C THR A 178 -33.13 -3.95 27.60
N SER A 179 -31.92 -4.02 28.17
CA SER A 179 -31.68 -4.69 29.43
C SER A 179 -32.38 -3.84 30.50
N SER A 180 -33.51 -4.36 30.96
CA SER A 180 -34.48 -3.70 31.84
C SER A 180 -34.01 -3.58 33.29
N SER A 181 -32.75 -3.18 33.49
CA SER A 181 -32.21 -2.86 34.81
C SER A 181 -32.31 -1.34 35.06
N PRO A 182 -33.16 -0.89 36.01
CA PRO A 182 -33.56 0.51 36.11
C PRO A 182 -32.59 1.44 36.86
N GLU A 183 -31.39 1.04 37.26
CA GLU A 183 -30.55 1.88 38.13
C GLU A 183 -29.05 1.72 37.83
N ILE A 184 -28.55 2.33 36.76
CA ILE A 184 -27.11 2.62 36.64
C ILE A 184 -26.96 4.05 36.12
N HIS A 185 -26.22 4.85 36.90
CA HIS A 185 -25.82 6.22 36.63
C HIS A 185 -25.49 6.45 35.14
N CYS A 186 -25.91 7.60 34.62
CA CYS A 186 -25.48 8.17 33.35
C CYS A 186 -23.96 8.38 33.35
N ALA A 187 -23.19 7.30 33.25
CA ALA A 187 -21.87 7.36 32.66
C ALA A 187 -22.10 7.95 31.27
N GLU A 188 -21.37 9.02 30.96
CA GLU A 188 -21.30 9.58 29.62
C GLU A 188 -21.06 8.40 28.66
N ILE A 189 -22.11 8.02 27.91
CA ILE A 189 -21.96 7.00 26.89
C ILE A 189 -21.05 7.65 25.87
N GLU A 190 -19.81 7.17 25.78
CA GLU A 190 -18.90 7.53 24.69
C GLU A 190 -19.59 7.13 23.39
N CYS A 191 -20.21 8.11 22.74
CA CYS A 191 -20.87 7.92 21.45
C CYS A 191 -19.78 7.84 20.39
N SER A 192 -19.50 6.63 19.94
CA SER A 192 -18.61 6.34 18.83
C SER A 192 -19.44 5.77 17.67
N ILE A 193 -19.00 5.98 16.43
CA ILE A 193 -19.72 5.49 15.23
C ILE A 193 -18.74 4.72 14.32
N GLU A 194 -19.16 3.53 13.87
CA GLU A 194 -18.38 2.71 12.95
C GLU A 194 -18.50 3.22 11.50
N PHE A 195 -17.66 2.71 10.60
CA PHE A 195 -17.57 3.16 9.21
C PHE A 195 -18.90 3.09 8.45
N ASP A 196 -19.55 1.94 8.44
CA ASP A 196 -20.77 1.73 7.67
C ASP A 196 -21.93 2.59 8.20
N GLU A 197 -22.09 2.65 9.52
CA GLU A 197 -23.07 3.52 10.20
C GLU A 197 -22.85 4.99 9.85
N PHE A 198 -21.60 5.46 9.91
CA PHE A 198 -21.24 6.83 9.56
C PHE A 198 -21.58 7.16 8.12
N ILE A 199 -21.28 6.25 7.18
CA ILE A 199 -21.53 6.49 5.76
C ILE A 199 -23.02 6.50 5.44
N VAL A 200 -23.81 5.60 6.03
CA VAL A 200 -25.27 5.63 5.90
C VAL A 200 -25.82 6.97 6.42
N ALA A 201 -25.40 7.36 7.63
CA ALA A 201 -25.79 8.62 8.24
C ALA A 201 -25.44 9.84 7.38
N LEU A 202 -24.24 9.86 6.82
CA LEU A 202 -23.75 10.94 5.98
C LEU A 202 -24.55 11.03 4.67
N LEU A 203 -24.84 9.89 4.02
CA LEU A 203 -25.61 9.87 2.77
C LEU A 203 -27.05 10.32 2.97
N GLU A 204 -27.71 9.90 4.05
CA GLU A 204 -29.05 10.38 4.40
C GLU A 204 -29.07 11.89 4.67
N ALA A 205 -28.07 12.42 5.38
CA ALA A 205 -27.93 13.85 5.61
C ALA A 205 -27.73 14.64 4.29
N ILE A 206 -26.96 14.11 3.35
CA ILE A 206 -26.78 14.69 2.02
C ILE A 206 -28.11 14.70 1.24
N GLU A 207 -28.85 13.59 1.27
CA GLU A 207 -30.16 13.50 0.60
C GLU A 207 -31.17 14.51 1.17
N ALA A 208 -31.18 14.69 2.50
CA ALA A 208 -32.02 15.68 3.17
C ALA A 208 -31.72 17.13 2.73
N THR A 209 -30.47 17.43 2.33
CA THR A 209 -30.08 18.73 1.77
C THR A 209 -30.35 18.90 0.28
N LYS A 210 -31.04 17.94 -0.35
CA LYS A 210 -31.34 17.94 -1.79
C LYS A 210 -30.08 18.04 -2.67
N GLY A 211 -28.95 17.48 -2.21
CA GLY A 211 -27.70 17.38 -2.98
C GLY A 211 -26.89 18.68 -3.08
N THR A 212 -27.04 19.60 -2.10
CA THR A 212 -26.29 20.87 -2.10
C THR A 212 -24.79 20.66 -1.83
N ILE A 213 -24.43 19.54 -1.19
CA ILE A 213 -23.04 19.17 -0.86
C ILE A 213 -22.74 17.78 -1.43
N THR A 214 -21.56 17.64 -2.03
CA THR A 214 -21.00 16.36 -2.50
C THR A 214 -20.00 15.78 -1.49
N LEU A 215 -19.77 14.45 -1.53
CA LEU A 215 -18.74 13.78 -0.71
C LEU A 215 -17.34 14.37 -0.92
N ASN A 216 -17.02 14.73 -2.17
CA ASN A 216 -15.74 15.35 -2.50
C ASN A 216 -15.55 16.73 -1.85
N GLU A 217 -16.60 17.56 -1.82
CA GLU A 217 -16.54 18.84 -1.11
C GLU A 217 -16.31 18.62 0.39
N LEU A 218 -16.94 17.59 0.97
CA LEU A 218 -16.74 17.19 2.36
C LEU A 218 -15.28 16.80 2.65
N ALA A 219 -14.69 15.96 1.79
CA ALA A 219 -13.28 15.54 1.92
C ALA A 219 -12.32 16.75 1.87
N THR A 220 -12.58 17.70 0.96
CA THR A 220 -11.76 18.91 0.84
C THR A 220 -11.88 19.85 2.04
N MET A 221 -13.05 19.88 2.71
CA MET A 221 -13.25 20.68 3.92
C MET A 221 -12.48 20.10 5.12
N SER A 222 -12.50 18.78 5.33
CA SER A 222 -11.77 18.14 6.43
C SER A 222 -10.25 18.21 6.26
N SER A 223 -9.76 18.08 5.03
CA SER A 223 -8.31 18.01 4.75
C SER A 223 -7.54 19.29 5.11
N ASN A 224 -8.22 20.45 5.17
CA ASN A 224 -7.58 21.73 5.48
C ASN A 224 -7.40 21.99 6.98
N SER A 225 -7.99 21.16 7.86
CA SER A 225 -8.03 21.42 9.30
C SER A 225 -6.95 20.70 10.11
N ILE A 226 -6.28 19.69 9.56
CA ILE A 226 -5.45 18.77 10.35
C ILE A 226 -3.97 18.98 10.01
N SER A 227 -3.27 19.73 10.85
CA SER A 227 -1.81 19.87 10.84
C SER A 227 -1.29 19.62 12.24
N THR A 228 -1.11 18.35 12.62
CA THR A 228 -0.59 17.99 13.95
C THR A 228 0.45 16.89 13.89
N THR A 229 1.68 17.36 14.09
CA THR A 229 2.91 16.74 14.55
C THR A 229 2.72 15.53 15.48
N THR A 230 3.06 14.33 15.00
CA THR A 230 3.29 13.13 15.82
C THR A 230 4.79 12.84 15.87
N VAL A 231 5.40 13.07 17.04
CA VAL A 231 6.80 12.71 17.34
C VAL A 231 6.79 11.81 18.56
N SER A 232 7.12 10.53 18.40
CA SER A 232 7.64 9.70 19.50
C SER A 232 8.26 8.39 19.00
N SER A 233 9.40 8.04 19.63
CA SER A 233 10.12 6.74 19.61
C SER A 233 11.16 6.49 18.50
N ILE A 234 12.21 7.33 18.39
CA ILE A 234 13.21 7.28 17.28
C ILE A 234 14.57 6.62 17.65
N ASN A 235 14.90 6.43 18.93
CA ASN A 235 16.33 6.30 19.30
C ASN A 235 17.04 4.98 18.93
N ALA A 236 16.32 3.85 18.72
CA ALA A 236 16.95 2.57 18.36
C ALA A 236 16.83 2.19 16.87
N GLU A 237 15.85 2.74 16.16
CA GLU A 237 15.66 2.50 14.72
C GLU A 237 16.62 3.31 13.85
N CYS A 238 17.06 4.46 14.37
CA CYS A 238 17.95 5.41 13.71
C CYS A 238 19.19 4.75 13.08
N ASN A 239 19.91 3.87 13.80
CA ASN A 239 21.15 3.26 13.30
C ASN A 239 20.92 2.33 12.08
N LYS A 240 19.81 1.59 12.04
CA LYS A 240 19.54 0.65 10.92
C LYS A 240 19.19 1.41 9.64
N ALA A 241 18.38 2.46 9.76
CA ALA A 241 17.98 3.30 8.65
C ALA A 241 19.20 4.04 8.06
N GLU A 242 20.03 4.66 8.91
CA GLU A 242 21.28 5.31 8.51
C GLU A 242 22.22 4.36 7.77
N ARG A 243 22.34 3.12 8.25
CA ARG A 243 23.16 2.11 7.61
C ARG A 243 22.65 1.75 6.21
N TYR A 244 21.34 1.63 6.03
CA TYR A 244 20.75 1.40 4.72
C TYR A 244 20.99 2.60 3.77
N ASP A 245 20.83 3.83 4.26
CA ASP A 245 21.08 5.04 3.48
C ASP A 245 22.56 5.17 3.06
N ALA A 246 23.48 4.72 3.92
CA ALA A 246 24.91 4.63 3.58
C ALA A 246 25.17 3.61 2.45
N MET A 247 24.48 2.47 2.44
CA MET A 247 24.57 1.50 1.34
C MET A 247 24.04 2.10 0.04
N LEU A 248 22.89 2.78 0.09
CA LEU A 248 22.29 3.44 -1.07
C LEU A 248 23.22 4.52 -1.66
N SER A 249 23.84 5.32 -0.79
CA SER A 249 24.82 6.34 -1.18
C SER A 249 26.03 5.72 -1.89
N GLN A 250 26.50 4.57 -1.42
CA GLN A 250 27.60 3.85 -2.05
C GLN A 250 27.24 3.26 -3.42
N VAL A 251 25.99 2.79 -3.60
CA VAL A 251 25.49 2.32 -4.91
C VAL A 251 25.48 3.46 -5.92
N ARG A 252 25.00 4.65 -5.53
CA ARG A 252 25.03 5.86 -6.37
C ARG A 252 26.46 6.26 -6.75
N LEU A 253 27.42 6.08 -5.84
CA LEU A 253 28.82 6.30 -6.17
C LEU A 253 29.32 5.32 -7.25
N TRP A 254 28.96 4.03 -7.15
CA TRP A 254 29.32 3.04 -8.16
C TRP A 254 28.71 3.35 -9.53
N GLU A 255 27.45 3.80 -9.56
CA GLU A 255 26.77 4.26 -10.78
C GLU A 255 27.49 5.47 -11.40
N SER A 256 27.78 6.50 -10.60
CA SER A 256 28.47 7.71 -11.07
C SER A 256 29.87 7.45 -11.62
N ALA A 257 30.54 6.41 -11.11
CA ALA A 257 31.85 5.96 -11.58
C ALA A 257 31.77 5.06 -12.82
N GLY A 258 30.56 4.76 -13.33
CA GLY A 258 30.35 3.90 -14.50
C GLY A 258 30.79 2.46 -14.27
N LEU A 259 30.78 1.98 -13.02
CA LEU A 259 31.22 0.63 -12.71
C LEU A 259 30.23 -0.40 -13.26
N THR A 260 30.76 -1.40 -13.96
CA THR A 260 29.98 -2.51 -14.51
C THR A 260 30.51 -3.86 -14.05
N ALA A 261 29.65 -4.86 -14.09
CA ALA A 261 30.01 -6.25 -13.86
C ALA A 261 29.34 -7.14 -14.91
N GLU A 262 29.95 -8.30 -15.14
CA GLU A 262 29.47 -9.31 -16.08
C GLU A 262 28.79 -10.47 -15.34
N GLY A 263 28.04 -11.28 -16.09
CA GLY A 263 27.33 -12.44 -15.57
C GLY A 263 26.33 -12.09 -14.47
N ARG A 264 26.15 -13.02 -13.52
CA ARG A 264 25.17 -12.90 -12.44
C ARG A 264 25.44 -11.72 -11.51
N SER A 265 26.70 -11.44 -11.18
CA SER A 265 27.04 -10.24 -10.39
C SER A 265 26.74 -8.94 -11.14
N GLY A 266 26.87 -8.96 -12.48
CA GLY A 266 26.43 -7.88 -13.36
C GLY A 266 24.93 -7.64 -13.31
N ASP A 267 24.13 -8.70 -13.38
CA ASP A 267 22.67 -8.62 -13.25
C ASP A 267 22.29 -8.01 -11.90
N ILE A 268 22.89 -8.48 -10.80
CA ILE A 268 22.62 -7.97 -9.45
C ILE A 268 22.99 -6.49 -9.35
N LEU A 269 24.17 -6.07 -9.84
CA LEU A 269 24.60 -4.68 -9.79
C LEU A 269 23.65 -3.76 -10.59
N ARG A 270 23.29 -4.15 -11.82
CA ARG A 270 22.35 -3.38 -12.65
C ARG A 270 20.98 -3.22 -11.99
N GLY A 271 20.43 -4.30 -11.44
CA GLY A 271 19.16 -4.23 -10.71
C GLY A 271 19.27 -3.41 -9.42
N THR A 272 20.41 -3.45 -8.73
CA THR A 272 20.63 -2.62 -7.52
C THR A 272 20.67 -1.13 -7.88
N ILE A 273 21.34 -0.76 -8.98
CA ILE A 273 21.38 0.63 -9.47
C ILE A 273 19.99 1.08 -9.92
N SER A 274 19.31 0.29 -10.75
CA SER A 274 17.94 0.58 -11.23
C SER A 274 16.97 0.73 -10.06
N GLY A 275 17.03 -0.17 -9.07
CA GLY A 275 16.20 -0.09 -7.87
C GLY A 275 16.51 1.11 -6.98
N ALA A 276 17.78 1.54 -6.89
CA ALA A 276 18.20 2.72 -6.13
C ALA A 276 17.65 4.05 -6.67
N SER A 277 17.23 4.06 -7.94
CA SER A 277 16.63 5.20 -8.63
C SER A 277 15.10 5.24 -8.52
N ASN A 278 14.46 4.15 -8.06
CA ASN A 278 13.01 4.08 -7.89
C ASN A 278 12.64 4.28 -6.40
N PRO A 279 11.94 5.37 -6.02
CA PRO A 279 11.67 5.69 -4.62
C PRO A 279 10.78 4.66 -3.92
N GLU A 280 9.82 4.05 -4.63
CA GLU A 280 8.92 3.05 -4.04
C GLU A 280 9.67 1.76 -3.68
N ILE A 281 10.61 1.36 -4.55
CA ILE A 281 11.49 0.20 -4.29
C ILE A 281 12.42 0.50 -3.12
N VAL A 282 13.03 1.70 -3.09
CA VAL A 282 13.93 2.11 -2.00
C VAL A 282 13.21 2.10 -0.65
N GLU A 283 12.01 2.66 -0.57
CA GLU A 283 11.22 2.72 0.66
C GLU A 283 10.83 1.32 1.15
N ALA A 284 10.32 0.47 0.26
CA ALA A 284 9.99 -0.92 0.60
C ALA A 284 11.21 -1.72 1.09
N LEU A 285 12.36 -1.58 0.43
CA LEU A 285 13.58 -2.25 0.85
C LEU A 285 14.15 -1.70 2.16
N LYS A 286 13.98 -0.40 2.44
CA LYS A 286 14.33 0.21 3.73
C LYS A 286 13.46 -0.35 4.86
N ILE A 287 12.15 -0.49 4.64
CA ILE A 287 11.23 -1.16 5.58
C ILE A 287 11.66 -2.61 5.80
N ALA A 288 11.94 -3.36 4.73
CA ALA A 288 12.38 -4.75 4.81
C ALA A 288 13.69 -4.88 5.63
N TYR A 289 14.66 -4.00 5.39
CA TYR A 289 15.95 -3.99 6.07
C TYR A 289 15.84 -3.64 7.57
N THR A 290 15.02 -2.65 7.91
CA THR A 290 14.89 -2.14 9.28
C THR A 290 14.05 -3.08 10.16
N SER A 291 12.98 -3.64 9.59
CA SER A 291 11.96 -4.40 10.31
C SER A 291 12.19 -5.92 10.32
N TYR A 292 12.92 -6.48 9.34
CA TYR A 292 13.05 -7.94 9.19
C TYR A 292 14.52 -8.39 9.23
N SER A 293 14.91 -8.98 10.37
CA SER A 293 16.30 -9.35 10.65
C SER A 293 16.91 -10.33 9.62
N ALA A 294 16.16 -11.32 9.15
CA ALA A 294 16.64 -12.28 8.15
C ALA A 294 16.96 -11.60 6.81
N LEU A 295 16.09 -10.69 6.36
CA LEU A 295 16.31 -9.92 5.13
C LEU A 295 17.44 -8.92 5.28
N ARG A 296 17.58 -8.32 6.47
CA ARG A 296 18.72 -7.45 6.79
C ARG A 296 20.06 -8.19 6.64
N LEU A 297 20.17 -9.40 7.19
CA LEU A 297 21.37 -10.23 7.07
C LEU A 297 21.68 -10.58 5.61
N ALA A 298 20.65 -10.90 4.81
CA ALA A 298 20.81 -11.14 3.39
C ALA A 298 21.28 -9.88 2.64
N GLY A 299 20.71 -8.71 2.93
CA GLY A 299 21.11 -7.43 2.35
C GLY A 299 22.57 -7.08 2.67
N ASP A 300 22.99 -7.24 3.93
CA ASP A 300 24.38 -7.04 4.34
C ASP A 300 25.36 -7.93 3.56
N LEU A 301 24.97 -9.20 3.35
CA LEU A 301 25.79 -10.16 2.60
C LEU A 301 25.88 -9.77 1.12
N ILE A 302 24.75 -9.46 0.47
CA ILE A 302 24.69 -9.02 -0.93
C ILE A 302 25.57 -7.79 -1.13
N PHE A 303 25.41 -6.79 -0.26
CA PHE A 303 26.18 -5.55 -0.35
C PHE A 303 27.69 -5.79 -0.18
N LYS A 304 28.10 -6.66 0.75
CA LYS A 304 29.50 -7.05 0.93
C LYS A 304 30.07 -7.74 -0.31
N LEU A 305 29.29 -8.61 -0.96
CA LEU A 305 29.70 -9.27 -2.20
C LEU A 305 29.89 -8.26 -3.33
N LEU A 306 28.91 -7.38 -3.57
CA LEU A 306 29.01 -6.32 -4.57
C LEU A 306 30.21 -5.41 -4.31
N ARG A 307 30.40 -4.96 -3.07
CA ARG A 307 31.55 -4.12 -2.69
C ARG A 307 32.89 -4.81 -2.99
N THR A 308 32.99 -6.11 -2.77
CA THR A 308 34.20 -6.88 -3.08
C THR A 308 34.47 -6.93 -4.58
N VAL A 309 33.44 -7.13 -5.40
CA VAL A 309 33.55 -7.14 -6.87
C VAL A 309 33.94 -5.75 -7.39
N MET A 310 33.30 -4.69 -6.89
CA MET A 310 33.57 -3.30 -7.31
C MET A 310 34.99 -2.84 -6.92
N ASN A 311 35.45 -3.17 -5.72
CA ASN A 311 36.81 -2.83 -5.29
C ASN A 311 37.90 -3.51 -6.13
N ARG A 312 37.63 -4.69 -6.72
CA ARG A 312 38.57 -5.34 -7.64
C ARG A 312 38.63 -4.60 -8.98
N ARG A 313 37.48 -4.15 -9.49
CA ARG A 313 37.39 -3.39 -10.75
C ARG A 313 38.03 -2.00 -10.68
N ILE A 314 37.99 -1.35 -9.52
CA ILE A 314 38.67 -0.05 -9.34
C ILE A 314 40.20 -0.19 -9.37
N LYS A 315 40.72 -1.37 -9.01
CA LYS A 315 42.17 -1.64 -8.95
C LYS A 315 42.76 -2.16 -10.27
N SER A 316 41.91 -2.62 -11.19
CA SER A 316 42.30 -3.14 -12.50
C SER A 316 42.32 -2.01 -13.52
#